data_AF-A0ABD4KYF9-F1
#
_entry.id   AF-A0ABD4KYF9-F1
#
_cell.length_a   1.000
_cell.length_b   1.000
_cell.length_c   1.000
_cell.angle_alpha   90.00
_cell.angle_beta   90.00
_cell.angle_gamma   90.00
#
_symmetry.space_group_name_H-M   'P 1'
#
loop_
_entity.id
_entity.type
_entity.pdbx_description
1 polymer ?
#
loop_
_entity_poly.entity_id
_entity_poly.type
_entity_poly.pdbx_seq_one_letter_code
_entity_poly.pdbx_strand_id
1 'polypeptide(L)'
;MKEKGAKIQEIFDCYALDIKWNKVICGSEVNDFDIKTASDAYQKKHSNWEDLVDWYTPSVEVLQESKVKATLLCQQENLSWDLAQRKSFVSLVNLITFSFVFISFSISIYYGLTLESFILSVVIP
;
A
#
# COMPACT_ATOMS: atom_id res chain seq x y z
N MET A 1 11.56 7.96 8.82
CA MET A 1 10.96 6.63 9.09
C MET A 1 10.48 5.92 7.84
N LYS A 2 9.71 6.56 6.94
CA LYS A 2 9.21 5.90 5.70
C LYS A 2 10.30 5.27 4.84
N GLU A 3 11.41 5.98 4.60
CA GLU A 3 12.54 5.44 3.82
C GLU A 3 13.19 4.22 4.48
N LYS A 4 13.51 4.29 5.79
CA LYS A 4 14.07 3.16 6.53
C LYS A 4 13.13 1.96 6.50
N GLY A 5 11.82 2.17 6.68
CA GLY A 5 10.81 1.10 6.58
C GLY A 5 10.80 0.43 5.21
N ALA A 6 10.82 1.21 4.13
CA ALA A 6 10.89 0.68 2.77
C ALA A 6 12.17 -0.14 2.53
N LYS A 7 13.32 0.30 3.07
CA LYS A 7 14.58 -0.45 2.96
C LYS A 7 14.57 -1.74 3.78
N ILE A 8 13.97 -1.74 4.98
CA ILE A 8 13.80 -2.95 5.79
C ILE A 8 12.93 -3.98 5.05
N GLN A 9 11.85 -3.51 4.41
CA GLN A 9 11.01 -4.36 3.58
C GLN A 9 11.78 -4.94 2.38
N GLU A 10 12.55 -4.11 1.66
CA GLU A 10 13.39 -4.58 0.55
C GLU A 10 14.45 -5.60 0.99
N ILE A 11 15.03 -5.45 2.20
CA ILE A 11 15.95 -6.46 2.77
C ILE A 11 15.22 -7.80 2.95
N PHE A 12 14.01 -7.77 3.50
CA PHE A 12 13.18 -8.97 3.65
C PHE A 12 12.84 -9.60 2.30
N ASP A 13 12.42 -8.81 1.31
CA ASP A 13 12.07 -9.29 -0.03
C ASP A 13 13.28 -9.89 -0.74
N CYS A 14 14.45 -9.24 -0.66
CA CYS A 14 15.72 -9.77 -1.18
C CYS A 14 16.05 -11.14 -0.56
N TYR A 15 15.90 -11.26 0.76
CA TYR A 15 16.13 -12.52 1.46
C TYR A 15 15.12 -13.62 1.05
N ALA A 16 13.83 -13.29 1.04
CA ALA A 16 12.76 -14.23 0.73
C ALA A 16 12.85 -14.75 -0.73
N LEU A 17 13.18 -13.86 -1.66
CA LEU A 17 13.23 -14.14 -3.10
C LEU A 17 14.61 -14.55 -3.60
N ASP A 18 15.64 -14.57 -2.75
CA ASP A 18 17.04 -14.84 -3.13
C ASP A 18 17.59 -13.84 -4.17
N ILE A 19 17.20 -12.57 -4.02
CA ILE A 19 17.63 -11.46 -4.89
C ILE A 19 18.74 -10.69 -4.18
N LYS A 20 19.77 -10.27 -4.93
CA LYS A 20 20.85 -9.45 -4.38
C LYS A 20 20.39 -8.01 -4.16
N TRP A 21 20.78 -7.44 -3.02
CA TRP A 21 20.53 -6.03 -2.72
C TRP A 21 21.05 -5.09 -3.82
N ASN A 22 20.18 -4.19 -4.29
CA ASN A 22 20.51 -3.24 -5.33
C ASN A 22 21.05 -1.91 -4.74
N LYS A 23 22.37 -1.81 -4.58
CA LYS A 23 23.02 -0.60 -4.05
C LYS A 23 22.83 0.65 -4.92
N VAL A 24 22.58 0.48 -6.22
CA VAL A 24 22.44 1.60 -7.16
C VAL A 24 21.09 2.30 -6.95
N ILE A 25 20.03 1.52 -6.74
CA ILE A 25 18.67 2.04 -6.54
C ILE A 25 18.41 2.33 -5.06
N CYS A 26 18.77 1.41 -4.17
CA CYS A 26 18.38 1.43 -2.76
C CYS A 26 19.45 2.04 -1.83
N GLY A 27 20.66 2.30 -2.35
CA GLY A 27 21.78 2.81 -1.54
C GLY A 27 22.31 1.77 -0.56
N SER A 28 22.70 2.21 0.64
CA SER A 28 23.12 1.31 1.72
C SER A 28 21.93 0.65 2.42
N GLU A 29 22.12 -0.59 2.85
CA GLU A 29 21.20 -1.32 3.71
C GLU A 29 21.04 -0.61 5.07
N VAL A 30 19.92 -0.89 5.73
CA VAL A 30 19.65 -0.40 7.09
C VAL A 30 20.43 -1.25 8.08
N ASN A 31 21.03 -0.62 9.09
CA ASN A 31 21.75 -1.33 10.14
C ASN A 31 20.78 -2.09 11.05
N ASP A 32 21.14 -3.31 11.45
CA ASP A 32 20.43 -4.14 12.43
C ASP A 32 20.04 -3.39 13.72
N PHE A 33 20.86 -2.45 14.20
CA PHE A 33 20.53 -1.64 15.38
C PHE A 33 19.29 -0.78 15.17
N ASP A 34 19.13 -0.19 13.97
CA ASP A 34 17.95 0.59 13.62
C ASP A 34 16.71 -0.32 13.54
N ILE A 35 16.87 -1.53 13.01
CA ILE A 35 15.79 -2.54 12.92
C ILE A 35 15.33 -2.94 14.32
N LYS A 36 16.27 -3.28 15.21
CA LYS A 36 15.98 -3.65 16.60
C LYS A 36 15.28 -2.51 17.35
N THR A 37 15.79 -1.29 17.20
CA THR A 37 15.21 -0.11 17.84
C THR A 37 13.76 0.11 17.38
N ALA A 38 13.47 -0.06 16.09
CA ALA A 38 12.12 0.05 15.56
C ALA A 38 11.20 -1.07 16.05
N SER A 39 11.68 -2.31 16.10
CA SER A 39 10.95 -3.46 16.63
C SER A 39 10.58 -3.26 18.10
N ASP A 40 11.53 -2.80 18.93
CA ASP A 40 11.30 -2.55 20.36
C ASP A 40 10.30 -1.41 20.59
N ALA A 41 10.37 -0.37 19.77
CA ALA A 41 9.41 0.72 19.82
C ALA A 41 7.99 0.24 19.46
N TYR A 42 7.86 -0.67 18.49
CA TYR A 42 6.58 -1.28 18.12
C TYR A 42 6.03 -2.15 19.26
N GLN A 43 6.82 -3.06 19.81
CA GLN A 43 6.40 -3.96 20.90
C GLN A 43 6.01 -3.21 22.18
N LYS A 44 6.67 -2.10 22.49
CA LYS A 44 6.28 -1.25 23.63
C LYS A 44 4.92 -0.57 23.43
N LYS A 45 4.56 -0.26 22.19
CA LYS A 45 3.32 0.44 21.85
C LYS A 45 2.15 -0.52 21.61
N HIS A 46 2.43 -1.73 21.14
CA HIS A 46 1.45 -2.73 20.76
C HIS A 46 1.64 -3.98 21.61
N SER A 47 0.70 -4.23 22.53
CA SER A 47 0.72 -5.38 23.43
C SER A 47 0.45 -6.72 22.73
N ASN A 48 -0.25 -6.68 21.58
CA ASN A 48 -0.47 -7.82 20.72
C ASN A 48 0.24 -7.59 19.37
N TRP A 49 1.14 -8.50 19.03
CA TRP A 49 1.89 -8.54 17.76
C TRP A 49 1.80 -9.91 17.10
N GLU A 50 0.92 -10.80 17.59
CA GLU A 50 0.72 -12.14 17.05
C GLU A 50 0.31 -12.09 15.58
N ASP A 51 -0.48 -11.09 15.17
CA ASP A 51 -0.87 -10.88 13.76
C ASP A 51 0.30 -10.58 12.81
N LEU A 52 1.50 -10.27 13.33
CA LEU A 52 2.72 -10.06 12.55
C LEU A 52 3.56 -11.34 12.41
N VAL A 53 3.24 -12.37 13.18
CA VAL A 53 3.90 -13.68 13.15
C VAL A 53 3.11 -14.59 12.26
N ASP A 54 3.80 -15.42 11.47
CA ASP A 54 3.17 -16.42 10.60
C ASP A 54 2.02 -15.83 9.77
N TRP A 55 2.25 -14.61 9.24
CA TRP A 55 1.25 -13.84 8.51
C TRP A 55 0.68 -14.57 7.28
N TYR A 56 1.49 -15.45 6.67
CA TYR A 56 1.08 -16.31 5.57
C TYR A 56 0.37 -17.56 6.06
N THR A 57 -0.52 -18.12 5.23
CA THR A 57 -1.30 -19.30 5.62
C THR A 57 -0.39 -20.47 6.04
N PRO A 58 -0.66 -21.16 7.17
CA PRO A 58 0.17 -22.28 7.66
C PRO A 58 0.37 -23.44 6.67
N SER A 59 -0.48 -23.55 5.65
CA SER A 59 -0.34 -24.54 4.56
C SER A 59 0.94 -24.36 3.74
N VAL A 60 1.59 -23.19 3.78
CA VAL A 60 2.87 -22.92 3.11
C VAL A 60 4.01 -23.73 3.74
N GLU A 61 3.96 -24.02 5.05
CA GLU A 61 5.00 -24.80 5.74
C GLU A 61 5.09 -26.24 5.20
N VAL A 62 3.97 -26.81 4.75
CA VAL A 62 3.91 -28.16 4.17
C VAL A 62 4.67 -28.23 2.83
N LEU A 63 4.93 -27.08 2.20
CA LEU A 63 5.58 -26.97 0.89
C LEU A 63 7.07 -26.60 0.99
N GLN A 64 7.65 -26.65 2.19
CA GLN A 64 9.07 -26.39 2.46
C GLN A 64 10.03 -27.25 1.63
N GLU A 65 9.59 -28.40 1.11
CA GLU A 65 10.38 -29.24 0.19
C GLU A 65 10.75 -28.50 -1.12
N SER A 66 10.05 -27.41 -1.46
CA SER A 66 10.37 -26.57 -2.62
C SER A 66 10.18 -25.09 -2.29
N LYS A 67 11.28 -24.40 -1.98
CA LYS A 67 11.32 -22.94 -1.74
C LYS A 67 10.53 -22.14 -2.79
N VAL A 68 10.68 -22.49 -4.07
CA VAL A 68 9.98 -21.82 -5.18
C VAL A 68 8.46 -21.94 -5.09
N LYS A 69 7.92 -23.12 -4.72
CA LYS A 69 6.48 -23.31 -4.56
C LYS A 69 5.93 -22.50 -3.39
N ALA A 70 6.65 -22.51 -2.26
CA ALA A 70 6.29 -21.72 -1.09
C ALA A 70 6.28 -20.22 -1.43
N THR A 71 7.33 -19.71 -2.08
CA THR A 71 7.41 -18.31 -2.54
C THR A 71 6.26 -17.94 -3.46
N LEU A 72 5.89 -18.79 -4.43
CA LEU A 72 4.82 -18.49 -5.38
C LEU A 72 3.45 -18.36 -4.68
N LEU A 73 3.17 -19.18 -3.67
CA LEU A 73 1.94 -19.08 -2.89
C LEU A 73 1.91 -17.81 -2.04
N CYS A 74 3.00 -17.48 -1.35
CA CYS A 74 3.12 -16.21 -0.63
C CYS A 74 2.87 -15.01 -1.58
N GLN A 75 3.44 -15.04 -2.78
CA GLN A 75 3.20 -14.00 -3.79
C GLN A 75 1.73 -13.95 -4.26
N GLN A 76 1.08 -15.09 -4.43
CA GLN A 76 -0.34 -15.15 -4.78
C GLN A 76 -1.23 -14.57 -3.68
N GLU A 77 -0.93 -14.84 -2.41
CA GLU A 77 -1.64 -14.25 -1.27
C GLU A 77 -1.46 -12.73 -1.22
N ASN A 78 -0.22 -12.25 -1.39
CA ASN A 78 0.09 -10.82 -1.49
C ASN A 78 -0.71 -10.13 -2.59
N LEU A 79 -0.75 -10.71 -3.79
CA LEU A 79 -1.51 -10.19 -4.92
C LEU A 79 -3.02 -10.16 -4.62
N SER A 80 -3.54 -11.22 -4.00
CA SER A 80 -4.96 -11.30 -3.65
C SER A 80 -5.36 -10.22 -2.64
N TRP A 81 -4.50 -9.96 -1.66
CA TRP A 81 -4.69 -8.91 -0.66
C TRP A 81 -4.61 -7.51 -1.29
N ASP A 82 -3.60 -7.24 -2.12
CA ASP A 82 -3.47 -5.98 -2.85
C ASP A 82 -4.68 -5.70 -3.76
N LEU A 83 -5.18 -6.73 -4.48
CA LEU A 83 -6.38 -6.61 -5.30
C LEU A 83 -7.61 -6.21 -4.47
N ALA A 84 -7.79 -6.78 -3.27
CA ALA A 84 -8.89 -6.41 -2.39
C ALA A 84 -8.77 -4.96 -1.93
N GLN A 85 -7.58 -4.50 -1.55
CA GLN A 85 -7.34 -3.11 -1.17
C GLN A 85 -7.60 -2.14 -2.33
N ARG A 86 -7.11 -2.46 -3.54
CA ARG A 86 -7.33 -1.64 -4.73
C ARG A 86 -8.80 -1.52 -5.09
N LYS A 87 -9.58 -2.59 -4.97
CA LYS A 87 -11.05 -2.54 -5.19
C LYS A 87 -11.72 -1.58 -4.22
N SER A 88 -11.38 -1.65 -2.93
CA SER A 88 -11.90 -0.73 -1.92
C SER A 88 -11.49 0.71 -2.18
N PHE A 89 -10.22 0.94 -2.56
CA PHE A 89 -9.71 2.26 -2.90
C PHE A 89 -10.41 2.86 -4.14
N VAL A 90 -10.58 2.06 -5.21
CA VAL A 90 -11.32 2.50 -6.41
C VAL A 90 -12.77 2.83 -6.07
N SER A 91 -13.42 2.05 -5.21
CA SER A 91 -14.78 2.34 -4.74
C SER A 91 -14.84 3.70 -4.02
N LEU A 92 -13.88 3.99 -3.14
CA LEU A 92 -13.77 5.27 -2.45
C LEU A 92 -13.54 6.44 -3.43
N VAL A 93 -12.62 6.29 -4.38
CA VAL A 93 -12.34 7.31 -5.40
C VAL A 93 -13.58 7.60 -6.24
N ASN A 94 -14.32 6.55 -6.64
CA ASN A 94 -15.57 6.71 -7.36
C ASN A 94 -16.61 7.47 -6.52
N LEU A 95 -16.79 7.12 -5.25
CA LEU A 95 -17.71 7.81 -4.35
C LEU A 95 -17.38 9.30 -4.23
N ILE A 96 -16.10 9.65 -4.03
CA ILE A 96 -15.65 11.04 -3.95
C ILE A 96 -15.92 11.77 -5.27
N THR A 97 -15.60 11.13 -6.40
CA THR A 97 -15.79 11.73 -7.74
C THR A 97 -17.28 11.99 -8.02
N PHE A 98 -18.15 11.01 -7.77
CA PHE A 98 -19.60 11.19 -7.94
C PHE A 98 -20.16 12.25 -7.00
N SER A 99 -19.71 12.28 -5.74
CA SER A 99 -20.11 13.30 -4.77
C SER A 99 -19.70 14.70 -5.24
N PHE A 100 -18.48 14.85 -5.74
CA PHE A 100 -17.99 16.12 -6.26
C PHE A 100 -18.83 16.63 -7.45
N VAL A 101 -19.09 15.76 -8.43
CA VAL A 101 -19.93 16.10 -9.59
C VAL A 101 -21.34 16.47 -9.14
N PHE A 102 -21.93 15.71 -8.22
CA PHE A 102 -23.28 15.97 -7.72
C PHE A 102 -23.38 17.31 -6.95
N ILE A 103 -22.39 17.63 -6.12
CA ILE A 103 -22.32 18.89 -5.39
C ILE A 103 -22.15 20.06 -6.36
N SER A 104 -21.22 19.95 -7.32
CA SER A 104 -21.00 20.99 -8.35
C SER A 104 -22.26 21.25 -9.17
N PHE A 105 -22.97 20.19 -9.56
CA PHE A 105 -24.24 20.30 -10.29
C PHE A 105 -25.33 20.96 -9.43
N SER A 106 -25.46 20.56 -8.16
CA SER A 106 -26.42 21.14 -7.21
C SER A 106 -26.18 22.63 -6.98
N ILE A 107 -24.91 23.04 -6.83
CA ILE A 107 -24.52 24.45 -6.72
C ILE A 107 -24.89 25.21 -8.00
N SER A 108 -24.62 24.63 -9.17
CA SER A 108 -24.92 25.27 -10.46
C SER A 108 -26.42 25.54 -10.63
N ILE A 109 -27.27 24.59 -10.25
CA ILE A 109 -28.74 24.78 -10.24
C ILE A 109 -29.14 25.87 -9.25
N TYR A 110 -28.60 25.84 -8.03
CA TYR A 110 -28.96 26.81 -6.98
C TYR A 110 -28.66 28.26 -7.39
N TYR A 111 -27.53 28.50 -8.04
CA TYR A 111 -27.13 29.83 -8.53
C TYR A 111 -27.68 30.17 -9.92
N GLY A 112 -28.45 29.27 -10.55
CA GLY A 112 -28.96 29.46 -11.91
C GLY A 112 -27.85 29.64 -12.96
N LEU A 113 -26.66 29.08 -12.70
CA LEU A 113 -25.52 29.19 -13.58
C LEU A 113 -25.82 28.41 -14.87
N THR A 114 -26.01 29.12 -15.97
CA THR A 114 -26.10 28.52 -17.29
C THR A 114 -24.71 28.04 -17.73
N LEU A 115 -24.66 26.99 -18.55
CA LEU A 115 -23.41 26.46 -19.11
C LEU A 115 -22.59 27.57 -19.80
N GLU A 116 -23.28 28.51 -20.43
CA GLU A 116 -22.72 29.72 -21.05
C GLU A 116 -21.97 30.59 -20.03
N SER A 117 -22.59 30.90 -18.89
CA SER A 117 -22.00 31.74 -17.85
C SER A 117 -20.77 31.10 -17.21
N PHE A 118 -20.74 29.77 -17.09
CA PHE A 118 -19.57 29.02 -16.61
C PHE A 118 -18.39 29.05 -17.60
N ILE A 119 -18.65 28.80 -18.89
CA ILE A 119 -17.61 28.87 -19.93
C ILE A 119 -17.04 30.30 -20.02
N LEU A 120 -17.91 31.31 -19.97
CA LEU A 120 -17.52 32.73 -20.00
C LEU A 120 -16.86 33.25 -18.71
N SER A 121 -16.83 32.49 -17.62
CA SER A 121 -16.18 32.93 -16.37
C SER A 121 -14.91 32.15 -16.04
N VAL A 122 -14.79 30.91 -16.52
CA VAL A 122 -13.63 30.04 -16.23
C VAL A 122 -12.67 29.94 -17.41
N VAL A 123 -13.18 29.93 -18.66
CA VAL A 123 -12.36 29.68 -19.86
C VAL A 123 -11.94 30.98 -20.55
N ILE A 124 -12.81 31.98 -20.55
CA ILE A 124 -12.55 33.30 -21.14
C ILE A 124 -12.64 34.31 -19.99
N PRO A 125 -11.53 34.81 -19.43
CA PRO A 125 -11.57 35.77 -18.33
C PRO A 125 -12.07 37.15 -18.76
#